data_AF-A0A6P0N0N8-F1
#
_entry.id   AF-A0A6P0N0N8-F1
#
_cell.length_a   1.000
_cell.length_b   1.000
_cell.length_c   1.000
_cell.angle_alpha   90.00
_cell.angle_beta   90.00
_cell.angle_gamma   90.00
#
_symmetry.space_group_name_H-M   'P 1'
#
loop_
_entity.id
_entity.type
_entity.pdbx_description
1 polymer ?
#
loop_
_entity_poly.entity_id
_entity_poly.type
_entity_poly.pdbx_seq_one_letter_code
_entity_poly.pdbx_strand_id
1 'polypeptide(L)'
;MVKQNAYQHTIEVVMEAIRKKSVNFPPKWKVPDGFTDARDLFVGYLLLDAWIGNGDRHHENWGFVRPKTSQTGIYLAPTKASENI
;
A
#
# COMPACT_ATOMS: atom_id res chain seq x y z
N MET A 1 -8.70 -34.32 -7.27
CA MET A 1 -7.55 -33.52 -6.83
C MET A 1 -7.81 -32.07 -7.21
N VAL A 2 -8.26 -31.23 -6.29
CA VAL A 2 -8.46 -29.80 -6.54
C VAL A 2 -8.06 -29.03 -5.29
N LYS A 3 -7.12 -28.09 -5.45
CA LYS A 3 -7.10 -26.78 -4.79
C LYS A 3 -5.97 -25.98 -5.43
N GLN A 4 -6.30 -25.12 -6.38
CA GLN A 4 -5.42 -24.00 -6.71
C GLN A 4 -5.57 -22.97 -5.58
N ASN A 5 -4.50 -22.75 -4.82
CA ASN A 5 -4.39 -21.72 -3.77
C ASN A 5 -3.92 -20.39 -4.38
N ALA A 6 -4.75 -19.76 -5.21
CA ALA A 6 -4.44 -18.47 -5.84
C ALA A 6 -5.68 -17.58 -5.67
N TYR A 7 -5.67 -16.35 -5.15
CA TYR A 7 -4.65 -15.31 -5.03
C TYR A 7 -5.05 -14.42 -3.83
N GLN A 8 -4.31 -14.40 -2.72
CA GLN A 8 -4.71 -13.63 -1.52
C GLN A 8 -4.41 -12.12 -1.61
N HIS A 9 -3.80 -11.65 -2.71
CA HIS A 9 -3.31 -10.28 -2.86
C HIS A 9 -3.57 -9.74 -4.27
N THR A 10 -4.79 -9.92 -4.78
CA THR A 10 -5.19 -9.22 -6.01
C THR A 10 -5.30 -7.71 -5.75
N ILE A 11 -5.24 -6.92 -6.83
CA ILE A 11 -5.38 -5.47 -6.73
C ILE A 11 -6.71 -5.09 -6.04
N GLU A 12 -7.79 -5.80 -6.35
CA GLU A 12 -9.11 -5.57 -5.76
C GLU A 12 -9.10 -5.79 -4.24
N VAL A 13 -8.43 -6.85 -3.78
CA VAL A 13 -8.31 -7.15 -2.34
C VAL A 13 -7.55 -6.05 -1.62
N VAL A 14 -6.47 -5.55 -2.21
CA VAL A 14 -5.67 -4.45 -1.63
C VAL A 14 -6.48 -3.15 -1.58
N MET A 15 -7.14 -2.80 -2.69
CA MET A 15 -7.97 -1.59 -2.77
C MET A 15 -9.13 -1.63 -1.77
N GLU A 16 -9.78 -2.78 -1.60
CA GLU A 16 -10.82 -2.98 -0.59
C GLU A 16 -10.27 -2.94 0.83
N ALA A 17 -9.06 -3.46 1.09
CA ALA A 17 -8.43 -3.39 2.40
C ALA A 17 -8.12 -1.93 2.79
N ILE A 18 -7.58 -1.13 1.86
CA ILE A 18 -7.32 0.30 2.05
C ILE A 18 -8.63 1.04 2.38
N ARG A 19 -9.70 0.78 1.61
CA ARG A 19 -11.02 1.39 1.83
C ARG A 19 -11.63 0.99 3.18
N LYS A 20 -11.70 -0.31 3.49
CA LYS A 20 -12.34 -0.83 4.71
C LYS A 20 -11.62 -0.45 6.00
N LYS A 21 -10.31 -0.22 5.95
CA LYS A 21 -9.51 0.20 7.11
C LYS A 21 -9.43 1.72 7.26
N SER A 22 -10.10 2.49 6.39
CA SER A 22 -10.05 3.96 6.36
C SER A 22 -8.61 4.47 6.38
N VAL A 23 -7.77 3.87 5.53
CA VAL A 23 -6.36 4.24 5.42
C VAL A 23 -6.26 5.67 4.88
N ASN A 24 -5.49 6.49 5.57
CA ASN A 24 -5.27 7.89 5.24
C ASN A 24 -3.93 8.07 4.54
N PHE A 25 -3.70 9.28 4.04
CA PHE A 25 -2.37 9.70 3.62
C PHE A 25 -1.38 9.72 4.79
N PRO A 26 -0.08 9.49 4.52
CA PRO A 26 0.96 9.66 5.52
C PRO A 26 0.92 11.06 6.15
N PRO A 27 1.16 11.18 7.46
CA PRO A 27 1.14 12.46 8.14
C PRO A 27 2.20 13.41 7.55
N LYS A 28 1.85 14.70 7.44
CA LYS A 28 2.71 15.77 6.90
C LYS A 28 3.08 15.62 5.42
N TRP A 29 2.51 14.66 4.70
CA TRP A 29 2.69 14.58 3.25
C TRP A 29 1.81 15.61 2.54
N LYS A 30 2.40 16.37 1.61
CA LYS A 30 1.63 17.25 0.73
C LYS A 30 1.07 16.42 -0.42
N VAL A 31 -0.24 16.19 -0.35
CA VAL A 31 -0.98 15.40 -1.34
C VAL A 31 -0.92 16.12 -2.71
N PRO A 32 -0.48 15.46 -3.78
CA PRO A 32 -0.51 16.02 -5.13
C PRO A 32 -1.95 16.29 -5.60
N ASP A 33 -2.10 17.26 -6.51
CA ASP A 33 -3.41 17.54 -7.12
C ASP A 33 -3.96 16.30 -7.83
N GLY A 34 -5.26 16.04 -7.67
CA GLY A 34 -5.94 14.89 -8.27
C GLY A 34 -5.91 13.61 -7.43
N PHE A 35 -5.16 13.55 -6.32
CA PHE A 35 -5.25 12.44 -5.37
C PHE A 35 -6.46 12.62 -4.46
N THR A 36 -7.30 11.60 -4.40
CA THR A 36 -8.56 11.58 -3.66
C THR A 36 -8.42 10.83 -2.34
N ASP A 37 -7.71 9.71 -2.32
CA ASP A 37 -7.42 8.95 -1.10
C ASP A 37 -6.18 8.04 -1.22
N ALA A 38 -5.92 7.25 -0.17
CA ALA A 38 -4.75 6.38 -0.07
C ALA A 38 -4.66 5.31 -1.18
N ARG A 39 -5.74 5.03 -1.93
CA ARG A 39 -5.71 4.15 -3.09
C ARG A 39 -4.92 4.76 -4.25
N ASP A 40 -5.02 6.07 -4.45
CA ASP A 40 -4.25 6.79 -5.47
C ASP A 40 -2.75 6.77 -5.13
N LEU A 41 -2.43 6.90 -3.84
CA LEU A 41 -1.06 6.70 -3.35
C LEU A 41 -0.56 5.27 -3.58
N PHE A 42 -1.40 4.27 -3.36
CA PHE A 42 -1.03 2.89 -3.65
C PHE A 42 -0.76 2.67 -5.14
N VAL A 43 -1.58 3.22 -6.04
CA VAL A 43 -1.31 3.20 -7.49
C VAL A 43 0.02 3.90 -7.79
N GLY A 44 0.32 5.02 -7.14
CA GLY A 44 1.61 5.69 -7.23
C GLY A 44 2.80 4.80 -6.86
N TYR A 45 2.67 3.96 -5.84
CA TYR A 45 3.70 2.95 -5.52
C TYR A 45 3.88 1.93 -6.64
N LEU A 46 2.79 1.42 -7.24
CA LEU A 46 2.88 0.48 -8.36
C LEU A 46 3.54 1.11 -9.60
N LEU A 47 3.22 2.37 -9.90
CA LEU A 47 3.86 3.11 -11.00
C LEU A 47 5.35 3.33 -10.73
N LEU A 48 5.72 3.69 -9.50
CA LEU A 48 7.11 3.83 -9.10
C LEU A 48 7.86 2.50 -9.25
N ASP A 49 7.24 1.39 -8.85
CA ASP A 49 7.82 0.05 -8.93
C ASP A 49 8.11 -0.35 -10.38
N ALA A 50 7.15 -0.12 -11.27
CA ALA A 50 7.34 -0.32 -12.70
C ALA A 50 8.44 0.59 -13.26
N TRP A 51 8.48 1.85 -12.84
CA TRP A 51 9.45 2.83 -13.31
C TRP A 51 10.89 2.48 -12.96
N ILE A 52 11.14 2.00 -11.74
CA ILE A 52 12.50 1.64 -11.28
C ILE A 52 12.85 0.16 -11.52
N GLY A 53 11.96 -0.60 -12.18
CA GLY A 53 12.17 -2.02 -12.43
C GLY A 53 12.15 -2.89 -11.17
N ASN A 54 11.47 -2.47 -10.11
CA ASN A 54 11.34 -3.27 -8.89
C ASN A 54 10.24 -4.33 -9.04
N GLY A 55 10.59 -5.43 -9.70
CA GLY A 55 9.68 -6.55 -9.97
C GLY A 55 9.52 -7.55 -8.82
N ASP A 56 10.38 -7.51 -7.80
CA ASP A 56 10.34 -8.40 -6.63
C ASP A 56 9.33 -7.92 -5.58
N ARG A 57 8.10 -7.66 -6.05
CA ARG A 57 7.01 -7.14 -5.22
C ARG A 57 6.17 -8.29 -4.70
N HIS A 58 6.59 -8.82 -3.56
CA HIS A 58 5.76 -9.69 -2.72
C HIS A 58 4.96 -8.84 -1.70
N HIS A 59 3.85 -9.40 -1.21
CA HIS A 59 2.90 -8.75 -0.31
C HIS A 59 3.49 -8.18 0.99
N GLU A 60 4.66 -8.65 1.45
CA GLU A 60 5.30 -8.16 2.68
C GLU A 60 5.99 -6.81 2.48
N ASN A 61 6.19 -6.38 1.23
CA ASN A 61 6.72 -5.06 0.90
C ASN A 61 5.69 -3.94 1.05
N TRP A 62 4.42 -4.28 1.31
CA TRP A 62 3.35 -3.33 1.61
C TRP A 62 2.78 -3.57 3.01
N GLY A 63 2.47 -2.49 3.70
CA GLY A 63 1.92 -2.58 5.04
C GLY A 63 1.19 -1.30 5.46
N PHE A 64 0.50 -1.40 6.58
CA PHE A 64 -0.15 -0.25 7.22
C PHE A 64 0.62 0.12 8.48
N VAL A 65 0.83 1.42 8.67
CA VAL A 65 1.28 1.94 9.96
C VAL A 65 0.04 2.27 10.79
N ARG A 66 -0.04 1.69 11.99
CA ARG A 66 -1.04 2.04 13.00
C ARG A 66 -0.35 2.82 14.12
N PRO A 67 -0.46 4.15 14.14
CA PRO A 67 0.08 4.97 15.22
C PRO A 67 -0.49 4.56 16.58
N LYS A 68 0.33 4.66 17.63
CA LYS A 68 -0.11 4.39 19.01
C LYS A 68 -1.05 5.48 19.56
N THR A 69 -1.04 6.66 18.96
CA THR A 69 -1.87 7.80 19.37
C THR A 69 -3.09 7.92 18.46
N SER A 70 -4.26 8.16 19.06
CA SER A 70 -5.55 8.21 18.35
C SER A 70 -5.69 9.40 17.39
N GLN A 71 -4.77 10.38 17.46
CA GLN A 71 -4.81 11.60 16.64
C GLN A 71 -4.36 11.36 15.20
N THR A 72 -3.61 10.28 14.95
CA THR A 72 -3.14 9.93 13.60
C THR A 72 -3.82 8.65 13.16
N GLY A 73 -4.59 8.73 12.07
CA GLY A 73 -5.23 7.55 11.48
C GLY A 73 -4.21 6.54 10.94
N ILE A 74 -4.69 5.34 10.60
CA ILE A 74 -3.87 4.34 9.91
C ILE A 74 -3.46 4.90 8.54
N TYR A 75 -2.23 4.68 8.10
CA TYR A 75 -1.73 5.12 6.78
C TYR A 75 -0.85 4.04 6.12
N LEU A 76 -0.60 4.15 4.82
CA LEU A 76 0.31 3.25 4.10
C LEU A 76 1.74 3.42 4.62
N ALA A 77 2.41 2.31 4.93
CA ALA A 77 3.85 2.35 5.17
C ALA A 77 4.58 2.89 3.93
N PRO A 78 5.75 3.55 4.10
CA PRO A 78 6.64 3.80 2.97
C PRO A 78 6.94 2.50 2.24
N THR A 79 7.03 2.55 0.90
CA THR A 79 7.40 1.36 0.12
C THR A 79 8.81 0.92 0.52
N LYS A 80 8.96 -0.34 0.96
CA LYS A 80 10.27 -0.92 1.27
C LYS A 80 10.86 -1.54 0.01
N ALA A 81 12.15 -1.35 -0.24
CA ALA A 81 12.90 -2.05 -1.28
C ALA A 81 13.85 -3.05 -0.58
N SER A 82 13.39 -4.31 -0.43
CA SER A 82 14.13 -5.43 0.16
C SER A 82 14.43 -5.37 1.68
N GLU A 83 14.67 -6.54 2.28
CA GLU A 83 14.98 -6.73 3.71
C GLU A 83 16.45 -6.50 4.10
N ASN A 84 17.34 -6.11 3.17
CA ASN A 84 18.78 -5.98 3.47
C ASN A 84 19.30 -4.55 3.31
N ILE A 85 19.33 -3.81 4.42
CA ILE A 85 20.32 -2.74 4.69
C ILE A 85 20.81 -2.92 6.13
#